data_AF-A0A2P5NTF8-F1
#
_entry.id   AF-A0A2P5NTF8-F1
#
_cell.length_a   1.000
_cell.length_b   1.000
_cell.length_c   1.000
_cell.angle_alpha   90.00
_cell.angle_beta   90.00
_cell.angle_gamma   90.00
#
_symmetry.space_group_name_H-M   'P 1'
#
loop_
_entity.id
_entity.type
_entity.pdbx_description
1 polymer ?
#
loop_
_entity_poly.entity_id
_entity_poly.type
_entity_poly.pdbx_seq_one_letter_code
_entity_poly.pdbx_strand_id
1 'polypeptide(L)'
;MPLESLKSDVVRENQGYSFSMRVSGSQQTVRVFVSDDALEGETALPSEEDLLAQLHSDREALEAVASEKYCQGRVAADGVVFITLSDLMKFIE
;
A
#
# COMPACT_ATOMS: atom_id res chain seq x y z
N MET A 1 -3.97 -2.10 16.57
CA MET A 1 -2.52 -2.39 16.67
C MET A 1 -1.89 -1.94 15.37
N PRO A 2 -0.77 -1.21 15.40
CA PRO A 2 -0.13 -0.70 14.19
C PRO A 2 0.52 -1.82 13.39
N LEU A 3 0.67 -1.61 12.08
CA LEU A 3 1.43 -2.50 11.20
C LEU A 3 2.92 -2.12 11.24
N GLU A 4 3.78 -3.14 11.24
CA GLU A 4 5.23 -3.03 11.12
C GLU A 4 5.67 -3.37 9.70
N SER A 5 6.62 -2.60 9.18
CA SER A 5 7.22 -2.84 7.88
C SER A 5 7.97 -4.17 7.89
N LEU A 6 7.71 -5.00 6.89
CA LEU A 6 8.51 -6.17 6.60
C LEU A 6 9.41 -5.85 5.41
N LYS A 7 10.66 -6.32 5.46
CA LYS A 7 11.45 -6.55 4.24
C LYS A 7 10.82 -7.72 3.48
N SER A 8 9.67 -7.47 2.88
CA SER A 8 8.99 -8.36 1.96
C SER A 8 9.14 -7.81 0.55
N ASP A 9 9.36 -8.71 -0.39
CA ASP A 9 9.35 -8.40 -1.81
C ASP A 9 8.00 -7.79 -2.20
N VAL A 10 8.09 -6.73 -3.00
CA VAL A 10 6.95 -6.12 -3.64
C VAL A 10 6.62 -6.99 -4.85
N VAL A 11 5.40 -7.51 -4.90
CA VAL A 11 4.91 -8.35 -5.98
C VAL A 11 4.08 -7.48 -6.92
N ARG A 12 4.43 -7.48 -8.22
CA ARG A 12 3.58 -6.88 -9.25
C ARG A 12 2.31 -7.71 -9.39
N GLU A 13 1.16 -7.07 -9.26
CA GLU A 13 -0.15 -7.67 -9.50
C GLU A 13 -0.87 -6.93 -10.63
N ASN A 14 -2.00 -7.49 -11.08
CA ASN A 14 -2.75 -6.91 -12.19
C ASN A 14 -3.33 -5.55 -11.77
N GLN A 15 -2.83 -4.46 -12.36
CA GLN A 15 -3.17 -3.06 -12.04
C GLN A 15 -2.65 -2.56 -10.68
N GLY A 16 -1.52 -3.09 -10.18
CA GLY A 16 -0.93 -2.59 -8.94
C GLY A 16 0.26 -3.37 -8.43
N TYR A 17 0.61 -3.10 -7.18
CA TYR A 17 1.69 -3.77 -6.45
C TYR A 17 1.19 -4.20 -5.09
N SER A 18 1.59 -5.38 -4.64
CA SER A 18 1.30 -5.86 -3.30
C SER A 18 2.56 -6.14 -2.50
N PHE A 19 2.52 -5.84 -1.22
CA PHE A 19 3.57 -6.17 -0.27
C PHE A 19 2.96 -6.59 1.05
N SER A 20 3.73 -7.27 1.89
CA SER A 20 3.24 -7.73 3.19
C SER A 20 3.76 -6.83 4.31
N MET A 21 2.90 -6.60 5.31
CA MET A 21 3.25 -5.97 6.58
C MET A 21 2.92 -6.93 7.72
N ARG A 22 3.55 -6.77 8.88
CA ARG A 22 3.25 -7.57 10.07
C ARG A 22 2.39 -6.77 11.03
N VAL A 23 1.45 -7.41 11.72
CA VAL A 23 0.76 -6.75 12.85
C VAL A 23 1.71 -6.71 14.04
N SER A 24 1.98 -5.52 14.58
CA SER A 24 2.88 -5.36 15.72
C SER A 24 2.42 -6.21 16.91
N GLY A 25 3.35 -7.00 17.46
CA GLY A 25 3.07 -7.92 18.57
C GLY A 25 2.40 -9.24 18.16
N SER A 26 2.29 -9.55 16.86
CA SER A 26 1.71 -10.79 16.35
C SER A 26 2.56 -11.40 15.22
N GLN A 27 2.39 -12.70 14.96
CA GLN A 27 2.92 -13.36 13.76
C GLN A 27 2.01 -13.18 12.54
N GLN A 28 0.86 -12.54 12.72
CA GLN A 28 -0.09 -12.26 11.64
C GLN A 28 0.53 -11.28 10.63
N THR A 29 0.51 -11.68 9.37
CA THR A 29 0.85 -10.81 8.23
C THR A 29 -0.42 -10.29 7.57
N VAL A 30 -0.37 -9.05 7.15
CA VAL A 30 -1.41 -8.35 6.41
C VAL A 30 -0.85 -8.02 5.05
N ARG A 31 -1.58 -8.37 4.00
CA ARG A 31 -1.20 -7.99 2.64
C ARG A 31 -1.73 -6.59 2.36
N VAL A 32 -0.89 -5.73 1.83
CA VAL A 32 -1.23 -4.40 1.36
C VAL A 32 -1.17 -4.44 -0.16
N PHE A 33 -2.24 -4.00 -0.81
CA PHE A 33 -2.32 -3.83 -2.26
C PHE A 33 -2.42 -2.35 -2.57
N VAL A 34 -1.55 -1.86 -3.44
CA VAL A 34 -1.50 -0.47 -3.92
C VAL A 34 -1.86 -0.48 -5.39
N SER A 35 -2.93 0.20 -5.77
CA SER A 35 -3.33 0.31 -7.18
C SER A 35 -2.37 1.19 -7.96
N ASP A 36 -2.20 0.91 -9.25
CA ASP A 36 -1.41 1.76 -10.15
C ASP A 36 -1.91 3.21 -10.16
N ASP A 37 -3.23 3.42 -10.17
CA ASP A 37 -3.86 4.74 -10.06
C ASP A 37 -3.42 5.54 -8.82
N ALA A 38 -2.99 4.87 -7.74
CA ALA A 38 -2.47 5.53 -6.55
C ALA A 38 -1.00 5.98 -6.70
N LEU A 39 -0.30 5.42 -7.68
CA LEU A 39 1.10 5.68 -8.01
C LEU A 39 1.24 6.49 -9.30
N GLU A 40 0.22 6.50 -10.17
CA GLU A 40 0.17 7.26 -11.41
C GLU A 40 0.13 8.76 -11.08
N GLY A 41 1.26 9.44 -11.28
CA GLY A 41 1.31 10.90 -11.31
C GLY A 41 0.55 11.45 -12.51
N GLU A 42 0.14 12.73 -12.44
CA GLU A 42 -0.75 13.42 -13.40
C GLU A 42 -0.33 13.41 -14.90
N THR A 43 0.80 12.81 -15.29
CA THR A 43 1.33 12.91 -16.65
C THR A 43 1.89 11.59 -17.18
N ALA A 44 1.23 11.07 -18.23
CA ALA A 44 1.59 9.93 -19.10
C ALA A 44 1.68 8.56 -18.41
N LEU A 45 1.28 7.50 -19.14
CA LEU A 45 1.35 6.10 -18.70
C LEU A 45 2.78 5.79 -18.19
N PRO A 46 3.00 5.72 -16.87
CA PRO A 46 4.33 5.51 -16.32
C PRO A 46 4.77 4.07 -16.60
N SER A 47 6.08 3.85 -16.76
CA SER A 47 6.61 2.50 -16.93
C SER A 47 6.51 1.73 -15.61
N GLU A 48 6.58 0.39 -15.66
CA GLU A 48 6.59 -0.43 -14.45
C GLU A 48 7.77 -0.09 -13.51
N GLU A 49 8.89 0.37 -14.07
CA GLU A 49 10.05 0.86 -13.30
C GLU A 49 9.75 2.18 -12.59
N ASP A 50 9.04 3.10 -13.24
CA ASP A 50 8.64 4.39 -12.67
C ASP A 50 7.65 4.18 -11.52
N LEU A 51 6.64 3.32 -11.71
CA LEU A 51 5.66 2.98 -10.67
C LEU A 51 6.32 2.28 -9.48
N LEU A 52 7.27 1.39 -9.73
CA LEU A 52 8.01 0.72 -8.66
C LEU A 52 8.88 1.73 -7.90
N ALA A 53 9.57 2.63 -8.60
CA ALA A 53 10.35 3.69 -7.98
C ALA A 53 9.47 4.62 -7.13
N GLN A 54 8.29 4.99 -7.63
CA GLN A 54 7.31 5.79 -6.90
C GLN A 54 6.81 5.05 -5.66
N LEU A 55 6.45 3.77 -5.77
CA LEU A 55 6.06 2.96 -4.63
C LEU A 55 7.16 2.87 -3.57
N HIS A 56 8.41 2.74 -3.99
CA HIS A 56 9.55 2.74 -3.07
C HIS A 56 9.76 4.11 -2.40
N SER A 57 9.56 5.21 -3.15
CA SER A 57 9.62 6.57 -2.63
C SER A 57 8.51 6.85 -1.62
N ASP A 58 7.29 6.44 -1.94
CA ASP A 58 6.11 6.66 -1.10
C ASP A 58 5.88 5.53 -0.09
N ARG A 59 6.81 4.58 0.04
CA ARG A 59 6.62 3.38 0.84
C ARG A 59 6.23 3.69 2.28
N GLU A 60 6.93 4.63 2.92
CA GLU A 60 6.63 5.01 4.31
C GLU A 60 5.22 5.62 4.45
N ALA A 61 4.78 6.42 3.47
CA ALA A 61 3.44 6.99 3.45
C ALA A 61 2.38 5.89 3.22
N LEU A 62 2.60 5.00 2.26
CA LEU A 62 1.73 3.85 1.97
C LEU A 62 1.61 2.92 3.19
N GLU A 63 2.70 2.67 3.91
CA GLU A 63 2.71 1.87 5.14
C GLU A 63 1.92 2.56 6.27
N ALA A 64 2.03 3.88 6.40
CA ALA A 64 1.23 4.65 7.37
C ALA A 64 -0.27 4.57 7.04
N VAL A 65 -0.64 4.75 5.77
CA VAL A 65 -2.02 4.63 5.29
C VAL A 65 -2.55 3.21 5.50
N ALA A 66 -1.75 2.18 5.20
CA ALA A 66 -2.12 0.79 5.45
C ALA A 66 -2.40 0.54 6.94
N SER A 67 -1.51 1.02 7.81
CA SER A 67 -1.61 0.88 9.27
C SER A 67 -2.86 1.56 9.81
N GLU A 68 -3.15 2.78 9.33
CA GLU A 68 -4.35 3.52 9.72
C GLU A 68 -5.62 2.80 9.26
N LYS A 69 -5.70 2.40 8.00
CA LYS A 69 -6.83 1.63 7.47
C LYS A 69 -7.07 0.34 8.24
N TYR A 70 -5.99 -0.39 8.54
CA TYR A 70 -6.05 -1.60 9.34
C TYR A 70 -6.60 -1.31 10.75
N CYS A 71 -6.15 -0.25 11.41
CA CYS A 71 -6.66 0.16 12.71
C CYS A 71 -8.13 0.59 12.67
N GLN A 72 -8.59 1.17 11.57
CA GLN A 72 -9.99 1.51 11.32
C GLN A 72 -10.86 0.29 10.94
N GLY A 73 -10.27 -0.91 10.82
CA GLY A 73 -10.97 -2.12 10.37
C GLY A 73 -11.33 -2.12 8.88
N ARG A 74 -10.73 -1.21 8.08
CA ARG A 74 -10.94 -1.12 6.62
C ARG A 74 -10.05 -2.12 5.89
N VAL A 75 -10.31 -3.38 6.16
CA VAL A 75 -9.62 -4.53 5.56
C VAL A 75 -10.65 -5.30 4.73
N ALA A 76 -10.27 -5.73 3.53
CA ALA A 76 -11.12 -6.59 2.72
C ALA A 76 -11.34 -7.96 3.38
N ALA A 77 -12.34 -8.69 2.90
CA ALA A 77 -12.71 -10.00 3.43
C ALA A 77 -11.57 -11.04 3.43
N ASP A 78 -10.57 -10.86 2.57
CA ASP A 78 -9.38 -11.73 2.48
C ASP A 78 -8.23 -11.29 3.41
N GLY A 79 -8.43 -10.26 4.25
CA GLY A 79 -7.36 -9.72 5.10
C GLY A 79 -6.39 -8.78 4.37
N VAL A 80 -6.78 -8.30 3.19
CA VAL A 80 -5.99 -7.39 2.36
C VAL A 80 -6.40 -5.93 2.61
N VAL A 81 -5.42 -5.05 2.79
CA VAL A 81 -5.63 -3.60 2.83
C VAL A 81 -5.41 -3.04 1.43
N PHE A 82 -6.47 -2.47 0.85
CA PHE A 82 -6.40 -1.80 -0.45
C PHE A 82 -6.07 -0.33 -0.26
N ILE A 83 -5.05 0.17 -0.96
CA ILE A 83 -4.69 1.58 -1.05
C ILE A 83 -4.96 2.04 -2.47
N THR A 84 -5.82 3.04 -2.58
CA THR A 84 -6.21 3.68 -3.84
C THR A 84 -5.85 5.17 -3.80
N LEU A 85 -5.87 5.85 -4.94
CA LEU A 85 -5.62 7.30 -5.01
C LEU A 85 -6.55 8.10 -4.07
N SER A 86 -7.81 7.66 -3.94
CA SER A 86 -8.78 8.27 -3.02
C SER A 86 -8.36 8.19 -1.55
N ASP A 87 -7.58 7.18 -1.19
CA ASP A 87 -7.05 7.03 0.17
C ASP A 87 -5.87 7.96 0.40
N LEU A 88 -5.07 8.24 -0.62
CA LEU A 88 -3.95 9.18 -0.57
C LEU A 88 -4.42 10.64 -0.62
N MET A 89 -5.42 10.95 -1.46
CA MET A 89 -5.99 12.30 -1.58
C MET A 89 -6.62 12.81 -0.27
N LYS A 90 -7.17 11.92 0.57
CA LYS A 90 -7.76 12.31 1.87
C LYS A 90 -6.74 12.82 2.88
N PHE A 91 -5.44 12.66 2.65
CA PHE A 91 -4.39 13.18 3.54
C PHE A 91 -3.87 14.57 3.12
N ILE A 92 -4.40 15.17 2.06
CA ILE A 92 -3.98 16.50 1.54
C ILE A 92 -4.97 17.63 1.95
N GLU A 93 -5.90 17.39 2.87
CA GLU A 93 -6.79 18.43 3.44
C GLU A 93 -6.38 18.88 4.85
#